data_AF-X0QTI6-F1
#
_entry.id   AF-X0QTI6-F1
#
_cell.length_a   1.000
_cell.length_b   1.000
_cell.length_c   1.000
_cell.angle_alpha   90.00
_cell.angle_beta   90.00
_cell.angle_gamma   90.00
#
_symmetry.space_group_name_H-M   'P 1'
#
loop_
_entity.id
_entity.type
_entity.pdbx_description
1 polymer ?
#
loop_
_entity_poly.entity_id
_entity_poly.type
_entity_poly.pdbx_seq_one_letter_code
_entity_poly.pdbx_strand_id
1 'polypeptide(L)'
;MRTQSDASDYEFVTGLLADIGISTLWVSGNSVDELGTWWLVDGLDTGELIPLTYSYAQSSVQLGQDSVHTLQMRSQQLGSDRVIVRADGLAADTIYEGQAVDESPLATDDTTVLIGAPSRVHSDDAAAHLAQQWISANHCQRETYQATGAMRGLSVGSPVSINNLPSIGSLSTHCIAVTLIGIEPDNDSVSYHHQVFIKQWLQRTAHYMQHNTTNAIHLTVPDHGFDIARDTGVWVSATLLDAAIPYCPYPSSLSFASSTYTGLAQACTGDTGLSASPSYDSSVSTDNLQQTITTPVWSGISS
;
A
#
# COMPACT_ATOMS: atom_id res chain seq x y z
N MET A 1 -25.06 11.75 1.92
CA MET A 1 -24.15 12.89 1.73
C MET A 1 -22.87 12.57 2.50
N ARG A 2 -21.68 12.72 1.91
CA ARG A 2 -20.39 12.48 2.59
C ARG A 2 -19.72 13.83 2.85
N THR A 3 -19.23 14.05 4.06
CA THR A 3 -18.58 15.30 4.50
C THR A 3 -17.12 15.06 4.81
N GLN A 4 -16.27 16.00 4.38
CA GLN A 4 -14.86 16.04 4.72
C GLN A 4 -14.68 16.87 5.99
N SER A 5 -14.02 16.29 7.00
CA SER A 5 -13.70 16.95 8.26
C SER A 5 -12.32 16.48 8.70
N ASP A 6 -11.43 17.41 9.05
CA ASP A 6 -10.10 17.15 9.60
C ASP A 6 -9.20 16.21 8.76
N ALA A 7 -9.40 16.18 7.45
CA ALA A 7 -8.58 15.43 6.49
C ALA A 7 -8.23 16.31 5.29
N SER A 8 -7.06 16.08 4.69
CA SER A 8 -6.70 16.77 3.45
C SER A 8 -7.60 16.33 2.29
N ASP A 9 -7.73 17.17 1.26
CA ASP A 9 -8.51 16.83 0.05
C ASP A 9 -8.01 15.53 -0.59
N TYR A 10 -6.69 15.32 -0.56
CA TYR A 10 -6.05 14.11 -1.05
C TYR A 10 -6.50 12.86 -0.27
N GLU A 11 -6.40 12.87 1.06
CA GLU A 11 -6.82 11.75 1.91
C GLU A 11 -8.32 11.49 1.81
N PHE A 12 -9.12 12.54 1.67
CA PHE A 12 -10.56 12.41 1.48
C PHE A 12 -10.88 11.71 0.15
N VAL A 13 -10.35 12.19 -0.97
CA VAL A 13 -10.62 11.60 -2.29
C VAL A 13 -10.06 10.18 -2.40
N THR A 14 -8.81 9.97 -1.98
CA THR A 14 -8.20 8.63 -2.01
C THR A 14 -8.90 7.65 -1.08
N GLY A 15 -9.36 8.10 0.09
CA GLY A 15 -10.16 7.29 1.01
C GLY A 15 -11.51 6.90 0.42
N LEU A 16 -12.20 7.83 -0.27
CA LEU A 16 -13.47 7.53 -0.94
C LEU A 16 -13.32 6.51 -2.07
N LEU A 17 -12.23 6.59 -2.83
CA LEU A 17 -11.92 5.64 -3.90
C LEU A 17 -11.53 4.28 -3.32
N ALA A 18 -10.70 4.28 -2.28
CA ALA A 18 -10.34 3.08 -1.56
C ALA A 18 -11.57 2.38 -0.98
N ASP A 19 -12.55 3.09 -0.41
CA ASP A 19 -13.80 2.50 0.12
C ASP A 19 -14.63 1.72 -0.90
N ILE A 20 -14.39 1.91 -2.20
CA ILE A 20 -15.07 1.20 -3.29
C ILE A 20 -14.09 0.32 -4.10
N GLY A 21 -12.91 0.04 -3.55
CA GLY A 21 -11.88 -0.80 -4.19
C GLY A 21 -11.12 -0.14 -5.34
N ILE A 22 -11.36 1.14 -5.63
CA ILE A 22 -10.71 1.85 -6.73
C ILE A 22 -9.32 2.35 -6.29
N SER A 23 -8.33 2.03 -7.11
CA SER A 23 -6.98 2.56 -6.99
C SER A 23 -6.74 3.70 -7.98
N THR A 24 -5.78 4.57 -7.65
CA THR A 24 -5.39 5.68 -8.52
C THR A 24 -4.01 5.42 -9.11
N LEU A 25 -3.92 5.57 -10.43
CA LEU A 25 -2.69 5.40 -11.18
C LEU A 25 -2.36 6.71 -11.90
N TRP A 26 -1.17 7.26 -11.67
CA TRP A 26 -0.67 8.38 -12.45
C TRP A 26 0.04 7.89 -13.71
N VAL A 27 -0.50 8.24 -14.87
CA VAL A 27 0.13 8.01 -16.17
C VAL A 27 0.78 9.30 -16.62
N SER A 28 2.11 9.35 -16.64
CA SER A 28 2.85 10.51 -17.16
C SER A 28 2.57 10.71 -18.64
N GLY A 29 2.35 11.94 -19.07
CA GLY A 29 2.24 12.25 -20.49
C GLY A 29 3.60 12.33 -21.15
N ASN A 30 3.60 12.38 -22.48
CA ASN A 30 4.81 12.21 -23.28
C ASN A 30 5.55 13.53 -23.56
N SER A 31 5.07 14.67 -23.06
CA SER A 31 5.63 15.98 -23.35
C SER A 31 5.37 16.99 -22.23
N VAL A 32 6.05 18.13 -22.27
CA VAL A 32 5.86 19.22 -21.29
C VAL A 32 4.44 19.81 -21.34
N ASP A 33 3.80 19.73 -22.50
CA ASP A 33 2.42 20.20 -22.72
C ASP A 33 1.38 19.16 -22.27
N GLU A 34 1.80 17.92 -22.03
CA GLU A 34 0.98 16.81 -21.57
C GLU A 34 1.55 16.27 -20.25
N LEU A 35 1.20 16.91 -19.14
CA LEU A 35 1.73 16.57 -17.81
C LEU A 35 1.46 15.10 -17.43
N GLY A 36 0.30 14.57 -17.83
CA GLY A 36 -0.17 13.23 -17.51
C GLY A 36 -1.63 13.22 -17.06
N THR A 37 -2.14 12.03 -16.78
CA THR A 37 -3.52 11.82 -16.35
C THR A 37 -3.59 10.85 -15.17
N TRP A 38 -4.56 11.09 -14.29
CA TRP A 38 -4.93 10.13 -13.25
C TRP A 38 -5.95 9.15 -13.82
N TRP A 39 -5.65 7.87 -13.74
CA TRP A 39 -6.55 6.78 -14.06
C TRP A 39 -7.17 6.26 -12.77
N LEU A 40 -8.48 6.05 -12.81
CA LEU A 40 -9.24 5.41 -11.74
C LEU A 40 -9.51 3.98 -12.18
N VAL A 41 -8.90 3.03 -11.48
CA VAL A 41 -8.87 1.63 -11.92
C VAL A 41 -9.30 0.70 -10.79
N ASP A 42 -10.28 -0.15 -11.11
CA ASP A 42 -10.75 -1.25 -10.28
C ASP A 42 -9.85 -2.46 -10.56
N GLY A 43 -8.76 -2.57 -9.78
CA GLY A 43 -7.61 -3.43 -10.10
C GLY A 43 -6.65 -2.82 -11.13
N LEU A 44 -5.38 -3.20 -11.10
CA LEU A 44 -4.37 -2.78 -12.09
C LEU A 44 -4.50 -3.60 -13.40
N ASP A 45 -5.66 -3.58 -14.05
CA ASP A 45 -5.79 -4.17 -15.40
C ASP A 45 -5.24 -3.19 -16.44
N THR A 46 -3.94 -3.31 -16.72
CA THR A 46 -3.16 -2.37 -17.53
C THR A 46 -2.96 -2.85 -18.97
N GLY A 47 -3.93 -3.56 -19.55
CA GLY A 47 -3.82 -4.11 -20.90
C GLY A 47 -3.46 -3.08 -21.99
N GLU A 48 -3.71 -1.80 -21.73
CA GLU A 48 -3.39 -0.68 -22.63
C GLU A 48 -2.00 -0.06 -22.42
N LEU A 49 -1.32 -0.34 -21.30
CA LEU A 49 -0.02 0.24 -20.99
C LEU A 49 1.12 -0.67 -21.46
N ILE A 50 2.10 -0.07 -22.14
CA ILE A 50 3.30 -0.77 -22.60
C ILE A 50 4.19 -1.08 -21.37
N PRO A 51 4.58 -2.35 -21.14
CA PRO A 51 5.38 -2.71 -19.98
C PRO A 51 6.81 -2.15 -20.07
N LEU A 52 7.26 -1.54 -18.97
CA LEU A 52 8.67 -1.18 -18.79
C LEU A 52 9.50 -2.46 -18.71
N THR A 53 10.47 -2.59 -19.59
CA THR A 53 11.27 -3.81 -19.70
C THR A 53 12.65 -3.59 -19.09
N TYR A 54 12.99 -4.41 -18.11
CA TYR A 54 14.29 -4.41 -17.45
C TYR A 54 14.97 -5.78 -17.60
N SER A 55 16.29 -5.80 -17.59
CA SER A 55 17.06 -7.05 -17.53
C SER A 55 17.61 -7.27 -16.12
N TYR A 56 17.51 -8.49 -15.61
CA TYR A 56 18.16 -8.87 -14.36
C TYR A 56 19.68 -9.01 -14.58
N ALA A 57 20.47 -8.26 -13.81
CA ALA A 57 21.92 -8.24 -13.89
C ALA A 57 22.54 -8.01 -12.50
N GLN A 58 22.93 -9.09 -11.83
CA GLN A 58 23.43 -9.02 -10.44
C GLN A 58 24.81 -8.34 -10.31
N SER A 59 25.65 -8.37 -11.34
CA SER A 59 27.08 -8.05 -11.23
C SER A 59 27.65 -7.16 -12.33
N SER A 60 26.84 -6.66 -13.27
CA SER A 60 27.32 -5.82 -14.37
C SER A 60 26.47 -4.56 -14.51
N VAL A 61 26.92 -3.48 -13.88
CA VAL A 61 26.37 -2.14 -14.16
C VAL A 61 26.95 -1.70 -15.50
N GLN A 62 26.22 -1.89 -16.59
CA GLN A 62 26.59 -1.30 -17.88
C GLN A 62 26.06 0.13 -17.92
N LEU A 63 26.96 1.08 -18.19
CA LEU A 63 26.65 2.50 -18.29
C LEU A 63 25.50 2.70 -19.31
N GLY A 64 24.36 3.19 -18.82
CA GLY A 64 23.18 3.49 -19.65
C GLY A 64 22.15 2.38 -19.80
N GLN A 65 22.32 1.18 -19.23
CA GLN A 65 21.30 0.12 -19.27
C GLN A 65 20.38 0.14 -18.04
N ASP A 66 19.07 0.04 -18.28
CA ASP A 66 18.08 -0.10 -17.22
C ASP A 66 17.98 -1.55 -16.76
N SER A 67 18.29 -1.79 -15.50
CA SER A 67 18.52 -3.15 -14.99
C SER A 67 18.12 -3.32 -13.53
N VAL A 68 17.67 -4.55 -13.23
CA VAL A 68 17.35 -5.01 -11.87
C VAL A 68 18.55 -5.77 -11.32
N HIS A 69 19.09 -5.29 -10.20
CA HIS A 69 20.29 -5.86 -9.59
C HIS A 69 19.95 -6.84 -8.48
N THR A 70 18.95 -6.48 -7.67
CA THR A 70 18.42 -7.35 -6.63
C THR A 70 16.93 -7.52 -6.86
N LEU A 71 16.47 -8.76 -6.85
CA LEU A 71 15.06 -9.11 -6.86
C LEU A 71 14.84 -10.14 -5.75
N GLN A 72 14.00 -9.82 -4.78
CA GLN A 72 13.71 -10.69 -3.64
C GLN A 72 12.20 -10.83 -3.50
N MET A 73 11.70 -12.06 -3.55
CA MET A 73 10.32 -12.35 -3.21
C MET A 73 10.15 -12.28 -1.68
N ARG A 74 9.14 -11.55 -1.24
CA ARG A 74 8.69 -11.48 0.15
C ARG A 74 7.33 -12.15 0.22
N SER A 75 7.29 -13.29 0.91
CA SER A 75 6.08 -13.99 1.31
C SER A 75 5.91 -13.86 2.82
N GLN A 76 4.73 -13.48 3.31
CA GLN A 76 4.43 -13.44 4.74
C GLN A 76 3.01 -13.94 5.01
N GLN A 77 2.83 -14.58 6.16
CA GLN A 77 1.49 -14.90 6.66
C GLN A 77 0.85 -13.59 7.16
N LEU A 78 -0.33 -13.26 6.65
CA LEU A 78 -0.99 -11.99 6.97
C LEU A 78 -2.50 -12.11 6.81
N GLY A 79 -3.26 -11.61 7.78
CA GLY A 79 -4.72 -11.56 7.71
C GLY A 79 -5.39 -12.91 7.88
N SER A 80 -6.64 -12.86 8.32
CA SER A 80 -7.47 -13.99 8.71
C SER A 80 -8.08 -14.79 7.57
N ASP A 81 -8.30 -16.09 7.81
CA ASP A 81 -9.03 -17.01 6.92
C ASP A 81 -10.47 -16.55 6.71
N ARG A 82 -11.06 -15.91 7.71
CA ARG A 82 -12.41 -15.40 7.66
C ARG A 82 -12.46 -13.99 8.21
N VAL A 83 -13.08 -13.11 7.43
CA VAL A 83 -13.33 -11.73 7.83
C VAL A 83 -14.83 -11.53 7.88
N ILE A 84 -15.33 -11.06 9.01
CA ILE A 84 -16.74 -10.71 9.22
C ILE A 84 -16.82 -9.20 9.44
N VAL A 85 -17.66 -8.51 8.68
CA VAL A 85 -17.97 -7.10 8.87
C VAL A 85 -19.36 -6.99 9.49
N ARG A 86 -19.47 -6.18 10.54
CA ARG A 86 -20.74 -5.84 11.19
C ARG A 86 -20.93 -4.35 11.25
N ALA A 87 -22.13 -3.88 10.99
CA ALA A 87 -22.48 -2.47 11.14
C ALA A 87 -23.93 -2.27 11.57
N ASP A 88 -24.20 -1.11 12.15
CA ASP A 88 -25.56 -0.77 12.56
C ASP A 88 -26.37 -0.24 11.37
N GLY A 89 -27.50 -0.89 11.12
CA GLY A 89 -28.56 -0.38 10.26
C GLY A 89 -29.35 0.70 10.96
N LEU A 90 -28.77 1.90 11.09
CA LEU A 90 -29.34 3.07 11.78
C LEU A 90 -30.80 3.40 11.39
N ALA A 91 -31.19 3.05 10.16
CA ALA A 91 -32.53 3.31 9.64
C ALA A 91 -33.57 2.22 9.98
N ALA A 92 -33.11 1.01 10.29
CA ALA A 92 -33.96 -0.18 10.39
C ALA A 92 -33.88 -0.89 11.75
N ASP A 93 -33.06 -0.39 12.69
CA ASP A 93 -32.78 -1.04 13.98
C ASP A 93 -32.38 -2.52 13.79
N THR A 94 -31.51 -2.73 12.80
CA THR A 94 -30.98 -4.04 12.39
C THR A 94 -29.47 -4.00 12.38
N ILE A 95 -28.84 -5.16 12.44
CA ILE A 95 -27.40 -5.31 12.22
C ILE A 95 -27.21 -5.82 10.81
N TYR A 96 -26.40 -5.12 10.03
CA TYR A 96 -25.90 -5.63 8.76
C TYR A 96 -24.65 -6.46 9.02
N GLU A 97 -24.62 -7.69 8.50
CA GLU A 97 -23.51 -8.62 8.64
C GLU A 97 -23.17 -9.24 7.30
N GLY A 98 -21.88 -9.22 6.98
CA GLY A 98 -21.35 -9.86 5.80
C GLY A 98 -20.01 -10.51 6.11
N GLN A 99 -19.69 -11.57 5.38
CA GLN A 99 -18.45 -12.31 5.58
C GLN A 99 -17.78 -12.62 4.25
N ALA A 100 -16.47 -12.74 4.30
CA ALA A 100 -15.67 -13.28 3.21
C ALA A 100 -14.66 -14.29 3.77
N VAL A 101 -14.31 -15.28 2.95
CA VAL A 101 -13.37 -16.34 3.28
C VAL A 101 -12.19 -16.24 2.34
N ASP A 102 -11.00 -16.39 2.90
CA ASP A 102 -9.72 -16.37 2.22
C ASP A 102 -9.18 -17.79 2.09
N GLU A 103 -9.13 -18.30 0.87
CA GLU A 103 -8.65 -19.65 0.59
C GLU A 103 -7.12 -19.72 0.48
N SER A 104 -6.42 -18.60 0.69
CA SER A 104 -4.96 -18.54 0.60
C SER A 104 -4.30 -19.35 1.72
N PRO A 105 -3.29 -20.18 1.41
CA PRO A 105 -2.52 -20.91 2.43
C PRO A 105 -1.68 -19.98 3.33
N LEU A 106 -1.56 -18.70 2.96
CA LEU A 106 -0.85 -17.66 3.71
C LEU A 106 -1.78 -16.83 4.61
N ALA A 107 -3.07 -17.17 4.69
CA ALA A 107 -3.96 -16.64 5.71
C ALA A 107 -3.69 -17.32 7.07
N THR A 108 -3.97 -16.61 8.16
CA THR A 108 -4.01 -17.20 9.51
C THR A 108 -5.33 -17.91 9.74
N ASP A 109 -5.30 -19.09 10.38
CA ASP A 109 -6.49 -19.88 10.75
C ASP A 109 -7.20 -19.21 11.95
N ASP A 110 -7.74 -18.02 11.73
CA ASP A 110 -8.45 -17.20 12.70
C ASP A 110 -9.53 -16.34 12.04
N THR A 111 -10.56 -15.96 12.80
CA THR A 111 -11.62 -15.07 12.32
C THR A 111 -11.40 -13.65 12.82
N THR A 112 -11.26 -12.69 11.90
CA THR A 112 -11.27 -11.25 12.21
C THR A 112 -12.69 -10.69 12.10
N VAL A 113 -13.10 -9.91 13.10
CA VAL A 113 -14.37 -9.15 13.07
C VAL A 113 -14.06 -7.66 12.96
N LEU A 114 -14.55 -7.04 11.90
CA LEU A 114 -14.43 -5.61 11.61
C LEU A 114 -15.75 -4.91 11.91
N ILE A 115 -15.68 -3.74 12.53
CA ILE A 115 -16.85 -2.90 12.78
C ILE A 115 -16.93 -1.87 11.67
N GLY A 116 -17.85 -2.07 10.74
CA GLY A 116 -18.11 -1.14 9.64
C GLY A 116 -18.78 0.13 10.14
N ALA A 117 -18.40 1.27 9.56
CA ALA A 117 -19.07 2.52 9.82
C ALA A 117 -20.51 2.46 9.26
N PRO A 118 -21.54 2.82 10.05
CA PRO A 118 -22.93 2.86 9.56
C PRO A 118 -23.16 3.82 8.37
N SER A 119 -22.24 4.77 8.17
CA SER A 119 -22.25 5.69 7.02
C SER A 119 -21.73 5.06 5.71
N ARG A 120 -21.22 3.82 5.78
CA ARG A 120 -20.58 3.09 4.69
C ARG A 120 -21.25 1.74 4.44
N VAL A 121 -21.61 1.03 5.51
CA VAL A 121 -22.31 -0.25 5.44
C VAL A 121 -23.81 -0.03 5.66
N HIS A 122 -24.58 -0.22 4.59
CA HIS A 122 -26.03 0.04 4.57
C HIS A 122 -26.86 -1.19 4.17
N SER A 123 -26.21 -2.35 4.01
CA SER A 123 -26.80 -3.65 3.71
C SER A 123 -25.81 -4.77 4.06
N ASP A 124 -26.30 -6.00 4.16
CA ASP A 124 -25.46 -7.20 4.31
C ASP A 124 -24.48 -7.35 3.12
N ASP A 125 -24.94 -7.01 1.91
CA ASP A 125 -24.10 -7.03 0.71
C ASP A 125 -22.94 -6.02 0.82
N ALA A 126 -23.20 -4.81 1.35
CA ALA A 126 -22.16 -3.81 1.56
C ALA A 126 -21.14 -4.28 2.62
N ALA A 127 -21.59 -4.99 3.66
CA ALA A 127 -20.72 -5.60 4.65
C ALA A 127 -19.84 -6.71 4.04
N ALA A 128 -20.44 -7.57 3.21
CA ALA A 128 -19.73 -8.64 2.52
C ALA A 128 -18.68 -8.10 1.54
N HIS A 129 -19.02 -7.05 0.78
CA HIS A 129 -18.07 -6.36 -0.10
C HIS A 129 -16.89 -5.77 0.68
N LEU A 130 -17.13 -5.13 1.82
CA LEU A 130 -16.06 -4.59 2.65
C LEU A 130 -15.15 -5.70 3.22
N ALA A 131 -15.73 -6.84 3.62
CA ALA A 131 -14.97 -8.00 4.08
C ALA A 131 -14.10 -8.58 2.95
N GLN A 132 -14.66 -8.70 1.75
CA GLN A 132 -13.96 -9.21 0.57
C GLN A 132 -12.82 -8.27 0.16
N GLN A 133 -13.05 -6.96 0.20
CA GLN A 133 -12.01 -5.97 -0.07
C GLN A 133 -10.86 -6.05 0.93
N TRP A 134 -11.15 -6.22 2.22
CA TRP A 134 -10.12 -6.40 3.24
C TRP A 134 -9.24 -7.62 2.97
N ILE A 135 -9.86 -8.74 2.56
CA ILE A 135 -9.15 -9.96 2.15
C ILE A 135 -8.27 -9.69 0.92
N SER A 136 -8.82 -9.07 -0.12
CA SER A 136 -8.07 -8.73 -1.34
C SER A 136 -6.88 -7.81 -1.04
N ALA A 137 -7.04 -6.84 -0.14
CA ALA A 137 -5.96 -5.96 0.28
C ALA A 137 -4.86 -6.71 1.05
N ASN A 138 -5.23 -7.64 1.95
CA ASN A 138 -4.25 -8.53 2.61
C ASN A 138 -3.49 -9.38 1.60
N HIS A 139 -4.21 -9.96 0.62
CA HIS A 139 -3.61 -10.78 -0.43
C HIS A 139 -2.52 -10.01 -1.20
N CYS A 140 -2.76 -8.74 -1.54
CA CYS A 140 -1.77 -7.87 -2.20
C CYS A 140 -0.50 -7.61 -1.38
N GLN A 141 -0.54 -7.81 -0.06
CA GLN A 141 0.59 -7.57 0.86
C GLN A 141 1.28 -8.86 1.32
N ARG A 142 0.75 -10.02 0.96
CA ARG A 142 1.34 -11.32 1.32
C ARG A 142 2.52 -11.67 0.45
N GLU A 143 2.36 -11.48 -0.86
CA GLU A 143 3.34 -11.88 -1.87
C GLU A 143 3.71 -10.68 -2.73
N THR A 144 4.88 -10.12 -2.46
CA THR A 144 5.42 -8.97 -3.19
C THR A 144 6.87 -9.24 -3.56
N TYR A 145 7.36 -8.56 -4.60
CA TYR A 145 8.76 -8.58 -4.99
C TYR A 145 9.40 -7.24 -4.64
N GLN A 146 10.51 -7.28 -3.92
CA GLN A 146 11.37 -6.13 -3.70
C GLN A 146 12.45 -6.12 -4.79
N ALA A 147 12.40 -5.10 -5.65
CA ALA A 147 13.34 -4.89 -6.74
C ALA A 147 14.20 -3.64 -6.47
N THR A 148 15.51 -3.75 -6.66
CA THR A 148 16.39 -2.57 -6.67
C THR A 148 17.30 -2.55 -7.88
N GLY A 149 17.63 -1.36 -8.38
CA GLY A 149 18.48 -1.19 -9.54
C GLY A 149 18.34 0.17 -10.22
N ALA A 150 18.80 0.25 -11.46
CA ALA A 150 18.67 1.42 -12.32
C ALA A 150 17.39 1.30 -13.16
N MET A 151 16.22 1.49 -12.55
CA MET A 151 14.92 1.28 -13.19
C MET A 151 14.30 2.63 -13.61
N ARG A 152 14.84 3.25 -14.67
CA ARG A 152 14.32 4.54 -15.16
C ARG A 152 12.90 4.38 -15.71
N GLY A 153 12.12 5.47 -15.61
CA GLY A 153 10.72 5.52 -16.04
C GLY A 153 9.73 4.81 -15.10
N LEU A 154 10.21 4.12 -14.06
CA LEU A 154 9.34 3.39 -13.14
C LEU A 154 8.49 4.33 -12.28
N SER A 155 7.17 4.16 -12.35
CA SER A 155 6.19 4.83 -11.49
C SER A 155 5.24 3.82 -10.84
N VAL A 156 4.55 4.22 -9.78
CA VAL A 156 3.43 3.42 -9.23
C VAL A 156 2.39 3.18 -10.32
N GLY A 157 1.92 1.95 -10.41
CA GLY A 157 1.03 1.32 -11.38
C GLY A 157 1.62 1.06 -12.77
N SER A 158 2.90 1.35 -13.00
CA SER A 158 3.58 0.90 -14.22
C SER A 158 3.56 -0.64 -14.32
N PRO A 159 3.16 -1.22 -15.47
CA PRO A 159 3.45 -2.61 -15.77
C PRO A 159 4.95 -2.79 -16.02
N VAL A 160 5.52 -3.85 -15.47
CA VAL A 160 6.96 -4.12 -15.47
C VAL A 160 7.21 -5.56 -15.91
N SER A 161 8.14 -5.72 -16.85
CA SER A 161 8.66 -7.01 -17.29
C SER A 161 10.15 -7.11 -16.96
N ILE A 162 10.54 -8.09 -16.15
CA ILE A 162 11.93 -8.34 -15.76
C ILE A 162 12.39 -9.61 -16.44
N ASN A 163 13.37 -9.49 -17.34
CA ASN A 163 13.91 -10.61 -18.13
C ASN A 163 15.25 -11.12 -17.56
N ASN A 164 15.72 -12.25 -18.11
CA ASN A 164 16.99 -12.91 -17.76
C ASN A 164 17.09 -13.36 -16.30
N LEU A 165 15.96 -13.77 -15.70
CA LEU A 165 15.95 -14.33 -14.36
C LEU A 165 16.49 -15.77 -14.37
N PRO A 166 17.49 -16.12 -13.52
CA PRO A 166 18.21 -17.40 -13.60
C PRO A 166 17.37 -18.68 -13.54
N SER A 167 16.14 -18.62 -13.00
CA SER A 167 15.29 -19.81 -12.81
C SER A 167 13.96 -19.77 -13.56
N ILE A 168 13.39 -18.58 -13.75
CA ILE A 168 12.04 -18.40 -14.32
C ILE A 168 12.06 -17.72 -15.70
N GLY A 169 13.21 -17.23 -16.15
CA GLY A 169 13.38 -16.54 -17.43
C GLY A 169 12.87 -15.10 -17.40
N SER A 170 11.57 -14.91 -17.12
CA SER A 170 10.93 -13.60 -17.05
C SER A 170 9.89 -13.52 -15.94
N LEU A 171 9.66 -12.33 -15.42
CA LEU A 171 8.63 -12.01 -14.45
C LEU A 171 7.81 -10.80 -14.91
N SER A 172 6.48 -10.92 -14.89
CA SER A 172 5.56 -9.83 -15.19
C SER A 172 4.89 -9.37 -13.90
N THR A 173 4.99 -8.07 -13.63
CA THR A 173 4.53 -7.46 -12.37
C THR A 173 3.96 -6.07 -12.60
N HIS A 174 3.32 -5.51 -11.58
CA HIS A 174 3.00 -4.08 -11.51
C HIS A 174 3.71 -3.43 -10.33
N CYS A 175 4.17 -2.19 -10.52
CA CYS A 175 4.79 -1.45 -9.45
C CYS A 175 3.73 -0.87 -8.50
N ILE A 176 3.72 -1.25 -7.22
CA ILE A 176 2.74 -0.74 -6.25
C ILE A 176 3.34 0.29 -5.29
N ALA A 177 4.67 0.32 -5.17
CA ALA A 177 5.39 1.38 -4.46
C ALA A 177 6.77 1.56 -5.07
N VAL A 178 7.26 2.79 -5.15
CA VAL A 178 8.60 3.10 -5.66
C VAL A 178 9.24 4.22 -4.87
N THR A 179 10.54 4.11 -4.65
CA THR A 179 11.40 5.20 -4.22
C THR A 179 12.50 5.34 -5.25
N LEU A 180 12.57 6.53 -5.87
CA LEU A 180 13.56 6.86 -6.88
C LEU A 180 14.47 7.96 -6.34
N ILE A 181 15.78 7.73 -6.42
CA ILE A 181 16.80 8.72 -6.09
C ILE A 181 17.61 8.97 -7.36
N GLY A 182 17.39 10.13 -7.97
CA GLY A 182 18.17 10.61 -9.12
C GLY A 182 19.33 11.48 -8.68
N ILE A 183 20.47 11.33 -9.34
CA ILE A 183 21.57 12.29 -9.33
C ILE A 183 21.52 12.97 -10.69
N GLU A 184 21.26 14.27 -10.71
CA GLU A 184 21.42 15.05 -11.93
C GLU A 184 22.93 15.08 -12.26
N PRO A 185 23.35 14.54 -13.42
CA PRO A 185 24.75 14.62 -13.79
C PRO A 185 25.05 16.09 -14.13
N ASP A 186 25.78 16.77 -13.24
CA ASP A 186 26.38 18.05 -13.59
C ASP A 186 27.18 17.87 -14.88
N ASN A 187 26.87 18.70 -15.87
CA ASN A 187 27.42 18.66 -17.22
C ASN A 187 28.94 18.95 -17.25
N ASP A 188 29.53 19.27 -16.09
CA ASP A 188 30.95 19.55 -15.93
C ASP A 188 31.68 18.33 -15.33
N SER A 189 32.61 17.83 -16.15
CA SER A 189 33.55 16.71 -16.08
C SER A 189 34.34 16.41 -14.78
N VAL A 190 33.84 16.79 -13.59
CA VAL A 190 34.52 16.61 -12.29
C VAL A 190 33.85 15.54 -11.41
N SER A 191 32.81 14.86 -11.93
CA SER A 191 31.98 13.88 -11.21
C SER A 191 32.74 12.69 -10.61
N TYR A 192 33.91 12.31 -11.15
CA TYR A 192 34.78 11.28 -10.57
C TYR A 192 35.42 11.67 -9.23
N HIS A 193 35.58 12.98 -8.92
CA HIS A 193 36.21 13.44 -7.67
C HIS A 193 35.23 13.64 -6.50
N HIS A 194 33.92 13.48 -6.73
CA HIS A 194 32.88 13.69 -5.72
C HIS A 194 32.23 12.41 -5.20
N GLN A 195 32.85 11.23 -5.39
CA GLN A 195 32.30 9.94 -4.94
C GLN A 195 31.90 9.93 -3.45
N VAL A 196 32.75 10.50 -2.59
CA VAL A 196 32.49 10.62 -1.15
C VAL A 196 31.31 11.55 -0.89
N PHE A 197 31.21 12.66 -1.63
CA PHE A 197 30.14 13.63 -1.51
C PHE A 197 28.80 13.05 -1.97
N ILE A 198 28.76 12.38 -3.12
CA ILE A 198 27.57 11.69 -3.65
C ILE A 198 27.10 10.63 -2.65
N LYS A 199 28.01 9.82 -2.11
CA LYS A 199 27.67 8.82 -1.09
C LYS A 199 27.09 9.47 0.17
N GLN A 200 27.72 10.52 0.68
CA GLN A 200 27.24 11.25 1.87
C GLN A 200 25.89 11.93 1.63
N TRP A 201 25.68 12.52 0.45
CA TRP A 201 24.41 13.13 0.06
C TRP A 201 23.30 12.08 -0.04
N LEU A 202 23.55 10.97 -0.74
CA LEU A 202 22.60 9.86 -0.86
C LEU A 202 22.24 9.26 0.52
N GLN A 203 23.21 9.08 1.42
CA GLN A 203 22.95 8.63 2.79
C GLN A 203 22.06 9.59 3.56
N ARG A 204 22.31 10.90 3.44
CA ARG A 204 21.51 11.94 4.11
C ARG A 204 20.09 12.01 3.55
N THR A 205 19.95 11.93 2.23
CA THR A 205 18.65 11.93 1.55
C THR A 205 17.83 10.70 1.90
N ALA A 206 18.44 9.51 1.90
CA ALA A 206 17.76 8.27 2.29
C ALA A 206 17.30 8.34 3.76
N HIS A 207 18.13 8.85 4.66
CA HIS A 207 17.78 9.01 6.06
C HIS A 207 16.66 10.04 6.28
N TYR A 208 16.68 11.16 5.54
CA TYR A 208 15.60 12.15 5.56
C TYR A 208 14.27 11.57 5.06
N MET A 209 14.31 10.82 3.96
CA MET A 209 13.13 10.14 3.43
C MET A 209 12.59 9.09 4.40
N GLN A 210 13.45 8.35 5.09
CA GLN A 210 13.04 7.39 6.11
C GLN A 210 12.30 8.05 7.28
N HIS A 211 12.73 9.25 7.70
CA HIS A 211 12.11 9.95 8.83
C HIS A 211 10.80 10.66 8.48
N ASN A 212 10.63 11.09 7.22
CA ASN A 212 9.48 11.88 6.80
C ASN A 212 8.41 11.08 6.04
N THR A 213 8.73 9.86 5.61
CA THR A 213 7.74 9.00 4.93
C THR A 213 7.02 8.17 5.98
N THR A 214 5.75 8.50 6.24
CA THR A 214 4.87 7.81 7.19
C THR A 214 4.55 6.36 6.81
N ASN A 215 4.90 5.94 5.59
CA ASN A 215 4.74 4.57 5.11
C ASN A 215 6.09 3.83 5.17
N ALA A 216 6.10 2.74 5.92
CA ALA A 216 7.24 1.93 6.34
C ALA A 216 8.02 1.25 5.21
N ILE A 217 8.63 2.02 4.31
CA ILE A 217 9.75 1.54 3.52
C ILE A 217 10.98 1.83 4.37
N HIS A 218 11.57 0.78 4.96
CA HIS A 218 12.88 0.88 5.59
C HIS A 218 13.91 1.15 4.47
N LEU A 219 14.00 2.42 4.05
CA LEU A 219 14.78 2.84 2.91
C LEU A 219 16.26 2.78 3.28
N THR A 220 16.84 1.61 3.03
CA THR A 220 18.24 1.35 3.30
C THR A 220 18.92 1.16 1.96
N VAL A 221 19.62 2.18 1.47
CA VAL A 221 20.40 2.07 0.24
C VAL A 221 21.59 1.16 0.54
N PRO A 222 21.67 -0.04 -0.04
CA PRO A 222 22.80 -0.92 0.20
C PRO A 222 24.07 -0.32 -0.42
N ASP A 223 25.26 -0.74 0.03
CA ASP A 223 26.52 -0.15 -0.46
C ASP A 223 26.66 -0.20 -1.99
N HIS A 224 26.20 -1.29 -2.62
CA HIS A 224 26.18 -1.42 -4.08
C HIS A 224 25.16 -0.50 -4.77
N GLY A 225 24.15 -0.01 -4.05
CA GLY A 225 23.18 0.97 -4.56
C GLY A 225 23.82 2.33 -4.86
N PHE A 226 24.85 2.72 -4.11
CA PHE A 226 25.62 3.94 -4.40
C PHE A 226 26.44 3.81 -5.69
N ASP A 227 26.98 2.62 -5.96
CA ASP A 227 27.70 2.36 -7.21
C ASP A 227 26.75 2.41 -8.41
N ILE A 228 25.55 1.82 -8.28
CA ILE A 228 24.50 1.91 -9.30
C ILE A 228 24.10 3.37 -9.56
N ALA A 229 23.79 4.14 -8.51
CA ALA A 229 23.42 5.54 -8.64
C ALA A 229 24.54 6.36 -9.31
N ARG A 230 25.80 6.09 -8.97
CA ARG A 230 26.97 6.74 -9.57
C ARG A 230 27.08 6.44 -11.06
N ASP A 231 26.99 5.17 -11.43
CA ASP A 231 27.30 4.71 -12.79
C ASP A 231 26.13 4.95 -13.76
N THR A 232 24.90 5.04 -13.24
CA THR A 232 23.68 5.18 -14.06
C THR A 232 22.95 6.51 -13.87
N GLY A 233 23.32 7.29 -12.85
CA GLY A 233 22.64 8.52 -12.46
C GLY A 233 21.36 8.30 -11.65
N VAL A 234 20.94 7.06 -11.38
CA VAL A 234 19.72 6.79 -10.62
C VAL A 234 19.83 5.50 -9.80
N TRP A 235 19.20 5.48 -8.65
CA TRP A 235 18.91 4.26 -7.92
C TRP A 235 17.43 4.21 -7.55
N VAL A 236 16.84 3.04 -7.76
CA VAL A 236 15.41 2.80 -7.54
C VAL A 236 15.22 1.61 -6.64
N SER A 237 14.32 1.73 -5.67
CA SER A 237 13.79 0.65 -4.84
C SER A 237 12.29 0.56 -5.06
N ALA A 238 11.80 -0.58 -5.51
CA ALA A 238 10.39 -0.77 -5.87
C ALA A 238 9.81 -2.02 -5.20
N THR A 239 8.55 -1.90 -4.78
CA THR A 239 7.70 -3.03 -4.42
C THR A 239 6.81 -3.35 -5.61
N LEU A 240 6.91 -4.57 -6.10
CA LEU A 240 6.19 -5.07 -7.25
C LEU A 240 5.19 -6.15 -6.82
N LEU A 241 4.04 -6.18 -7.44
CA LEU A 241 3.01 -7.19 -7.27
C LEU A 241 2.95 -8.07 -8.53
N ASP A 242 2.71 -9.37 -8.37
CA ASP A 242 2.52 -10.26 -9.52
C ASP A 242 1.37 -9.76 -10.41
N ALA A 243 1.56 -9.76 -11.73
CA ALA A 243 0.55 -9.28 -12.67
C ALA A 243 -0.76 -10.08 -12.65
N ALA A 244 -0.74 -11.32 -12.12
CA ALA A 244 -1.93 -12.12 -11.94
C ALA A 244 -2.79 -11.69 -10.72
N ILE A 245 -2.24 -10.88 -9.82
CA ILE A 245 -2.94 -10.43 -8.61
C ILE A 245 -3.53 -9.04 -8.88
N PRO A 246 -4.87 -8.89 -8.91
CA PRO A 246 -5.48 -7.58 -9.04
C PRO A 246 -5.18 -6.76 -7.78
N TYR A 247 -4.52 -5.62 -7.96
CA TYR A 247 -4.23 -4.73 -6.85
C TYR A 247 -5.52 -4.20 -6.21
N CYS A 248 -5.59 -4.28 -4.88
CA CYS A 248 -6.71 -3.79 -4.10
C CYS A 248 -6.19 -2.94 -2.93
N PRO A 249 -6.57 -1.66 -2.81
CA PRO A 249 -6.21 -0.87 -1.65
C PRO A 249 -7.03 -1.30 -0.42
N TYR A 250 -6.44 -1.11 0.77
CA TYR A 250 -7.21 -1.24 2.00
C TYR A 250 -8.37 -0.22 2.03
N PRO A 251 -9.54 -0.58 2.57
CA PRO A 251 -10.60 0.38 2.83
C PRO A 251 -10.09 1.51 3.72
N SER A 252 -10.63 2.73 3.55
CA SER A 252 -10.19 3.85 4.37
C SER A 252 -10.54 3.65 5.84
N SER A 253 -9.88 4.36 6.74
CA SER A 253 -10.23 4.35 8.17
C SER A 253 -11.70 4.76 8.41
N LEU A 254 -12.29 5.57 7.53
CA LEU A 254 -13.68 6.00 7.60
C LEU A 254 -14.68 4.90 7.22
N SER A 255 -14.21 3.80 6.61
CA SER A 255 -15.01 2.58 6.42
C SER A 255 -15.28 1.83 7.72
N PHE A 256 -14.55 2.15 8.78
CA PHE A 256 -14.65 1.49 10.07
C PHE A 256 -15.13 2.45 11.16
N ALA A 257 -15.84 1.90 12.15
CA ALA A 257 -16.15 2.64 13.37
C ALA A 257 -14.94 2.69 14.30
N SER A 258 -14.93 3.68 15.22
CA SER A 258 -13.94 3.74 16.29
C SER A 258 -13.94 2.45 17.13
N SER A 259 -12.79 2.07 17.66
CA SER A 259 -12.65 0.93 18.59
C SER A 259 -13.48 1.07 19.87
N THR A 260 -13.95 2.29 20.19
CA THR A 260 -14.83 2.60 21.33
C THR A 260 -16.31 2.62 20.97
N TYR A 261 -16.68 2.26 19.73
CA TYR A 261 -18.07 2.29 19.27
C TYR A 261 -18.93 1.22 19.95
N THR A 262 -19.97 1.65 20.66
CA THR A 262 -20.92 0.77 21.37
C THR A 262 -22.27 0.64 20.68
N GLY A 263 -22.48 1.28 19.52
CA GLY A 263 -23.78 1.30 18.83
C GLY A 263 -24.32 -0.09 18.49
N LEU A 264 -23.43 -1.04 18.16
CA LEU A 264 -23.77 -2.44 17.90
C LEU A 264 -24.50 -3.11 19.06
N ALA A 265 -24.19 -2.74 20.31
CA ALA A 265 -24.90 -3.23 21.47
C ALA A 265 -26.27 -2.55 21.63
N GLN A 266 -26.41 -1.29 21.20
CA GLN A 266 -27.66 -0.53 21.27
C GLN A 266 -28.70 -1.02 20.25
N ALA A 267 -28.28 -1.38 19.03
CA ALA A 267 -29.12 -2.01 18.01
C ALA A 267 -29.70 -3.36 18.49
N CYS A 268 -28.99 -4.09 19.34
CA CYS A 268 -29.51 -5.32 19.98
C CYS A 268 -30.54 -5.04 21.10
N THR A 269 -30.58 -3.83 21.65
CA THR A 269 -31.41 -3.45 22.82
C THR A 269 -32.59 -2.56 22.45
N GLY A 270 -32.95 -2.46 21.17
CA GLY A 270 -34.13 -1.76 20.65
C GLY A 270 -35.43 -2.34 21.21
N ASP A 271 -35.71 -2.05 22.47
CA ASP A 271 -36.98 -2.34 23.12
C ASP A 271 -38.01 -1.39 22.49
N THR A 272 -38.92 -1.96 21.69
CA THR A 272 -39.98 -1.30 20.91
C THR A 272 -40.98 -0.42 21.69
N GLY A 273 -40.72 -0.10 22.96
CA GLY A 273 -41.57 0.75 23.77
C GLY A 273 -40.78 1.87 24.43
N LEU A 274 -40.91 3.09 23.87
CA LEU A 274 -40.59 4.41 24.44
C LEU A 274 -39.41 5.16 23.78
N SER A 275 -39.76 5.86 22.69
CA SER A 275 -39.32 7.22 22.33
C SER A 275 -38.11 7.81 23.08
N ALA A 276 -36.97 7.90 22.41
CA ALA A 276 -36.43 9.16 21.87
C ALA A 276 -35.34 8.78 20.86
N SER A 277 -35.33 9.43 19.69
CA SER A 277 -34.33 9.22 18.65
C SER A 277 -32.91 9.13 19.24
N PRO A 278 -32.09 8.12 18.87
CA PRO A 278 -30.72 8.04 19.36
C PRO A 278 -29.97 9.30 18.93
N SER A 279 -29.58 10.14 19.89
CA SER A 279 -28.76 11.32 19.65
C SER A 279 -27.32 10.88 19.46
N TYR A 280 -26.90 10.73 18.20
CA TYR A 280 -25.49 10.52 17.85
C TYR A 280 -24.75 11.85 17.95
N ASP A 281 -24.33 12.22 19.14
CA ASP A 281 -23.39 13.33 19.33
C ASP A 281 -21.97 12.78 19.12
N SER A 282 -21.43 12.98 17.92
CA SER A 282 -20.05 12.63 17.60
C SER A 282 -19.11 13.71 18.15
N SER A 283 -18.84 13.67 19.46
CA SER A 283 -17.74 14.44 20.04
C SER A 283 -16.49 13.57 20.06
N VAL A 284 -15.52 13.92 19.22
CA VAL A 284 -14.16 13.37 19.25
C VAL A 284 -13.48 13.95 20.49
N SER A 285 -13.30 13.14 21.54
CA SER A 285 -12.33 13.47 22.59
C SER A 285 -11.02 12.75 22.26
N THR A 286 -9.96 13.53 22.10
CA THR A 286 -8.64 13.10 21.62
C THR A 286 -7.78 12.40 22.67
N ASP A 287 -8.36 11.89 23.77
CA ASP A 287 -7.59 11.67 24.99
C ASP A 287 -7.14 10.24 25.30
N ASN A 288 -7.29 9.25 24.40
CA ASN A 288 -6.80 7.88 24.71
C ASN A 288 -6.20 7.09 23.54
N LEU A 289 -5.50 7.72 22.60
CA LEU A 289 -4.63 7.01 21.64
C LEU A 289 -3.25 6.60 22.22
N GLN A 290 -3.20 6.33 23.53
CA GLN A 290 -2.07 5.68 24.19
C GLN A 290 -2.56 4.54 25.08
N GLN A 291 -3.06 3.47 24.44
CA GLN A 291 -2.90 2.13 25.00
C GLN A 291 -2.27 1.23 23.94
N THR A 292 -0.96 1.36 23.91
CA THR A 292 0.04 0.31 23.70
C THR A 292 -0.54 -1.11 23.87
N ILE A 293 -0.62 -1.87 22.77
CA ILE A 293 -0.57 -3.33 22.86
C ILE A 293 0.90 -3.69 23.05
N THR A 294 1.31 -3.82 24.30
CA THR A 294 2.51 -4.56 24.70
C THR A 294 2.19 -6.04 24.65
N THR A 295 2.94 -6.81 23.86
CA THR A 295 3.13 -8.25 24.11
C THR A 295 4.52 -8.46 24.72
N PRO A 296 4.65 -8.99 25.95
CA PRO A 296 5.94 -9.43 26.49
C PRO A 296 6.31 -10.84 25.97
N VAL A 297 7.53 -11.03 25.42
CA VAL A 297 8.73 -11.71 26.02
C VAL A 297 8.75 -13.24 25.71
N TRP A 298 9.81 -13.97 25.28
CA TRP A 298 11.28 -13.88 25.32
C TRP A 298 11.92 -14.81 24.25
N SER A 299 13.18 -14.57 23.84
CA SER A 299 14.19 -15.64 23.90
C SER A 299 15.52 -15.04 24.35
N GLY A 300 16.04 -15.53 25.48
CA GLY A 300 17.36 -15.18 25.97
C GLY A 300 18.40 -16.04 25.28
N ILE A 301 19.49 -15.43 24.80
CA ILE A 301 20.81 -16.06 24.74
C ILE A 301 21.87 -14.98 24.98
N SER A 302 22.49 -15.00 26.15
CA SER A 302 23.90 -14.64 26.32
C SER A 302 24.50 -15.32 27.56
N SER A 303 25.13 -16.48 27.34
CA SER A 303 26.52 -16.79 27.70
C SER A 303 26.86 -18.20 27.20
#